data_AF-A0A962CHV9-F1
#
_entry.id   AF-A0A962CHV9-F1
#
_cell.length_a   1.000
_cell.length_b   1.000
_cell.length_c   1.000
_cell.angle_alpha   90.00
_cell.angle_beta   90.00
_cell.angle_gamma   90.00
#
_symmetry.space_group_name_H-M   'P 1'
#
loop_
_entity.id
_entity.type
_entity.pdbx_description
1 polymer ?
#
loop_
_entity_poly.entity_id
_entity_poly.type
_entity_poly.pdbx_seq_one_letter_code
_entity_poly.pdbx_strand_id
1 'polypeptide(L)'
;MHDNGISIPDDVNPGFNVEFGGGGGMALGNFSAAGSAPDFTIQRSAIYANTAQGSAGGIGYAGSITSAINNTTVSGNQAGTRGGGIGNAAQLLLLVNATVAANTAPRGAGLDIGTYADPNGNLTTGTAWYINTAIADNAGSSDCYNDGGSVTDNLGSLLEIDAAGANACDGVSGKNFALRADPGLSPWSDHGGPDPSHLPLPGSPLIDAGVSGWNSSPTDQRGDCFLRVRGVGLDIGAIESGNQEVLFCAGFDPSQVLN
;
A
#
# COMPACT_ATOMS: atom_id res chain seq x y z
N MET A 1 2.47 24.60 -1.55
CA MET A 1 1.35 23.90 -0.89
C MET A 1 1.44 22.47 -1.40
N HIS A 2 1.87 21.54 -0.56
CA HIS A 2 1.68 20.12 -0.84
C HIS A 2 0.32 19.79 -0.22
N ASP A 3 -0.64 19.38 -1.03
CA ASP A 3 -1.91 18.85 -0.54
C ASP A 3 -1.63 17.50 0.11
N ASN A 4 -1.92 17.38 1.41
CA ASN A 4 -1.92 16.11 2.11
C ASN A 4 -3.31 15.50 1.94
N GLY A 5 -3.39 14.21 1.64
CA GLY A 5 -4.67 13.59 1.26
C GLY A 5 -4.82 12.14 1.70
N ILE A 6 -6.04 11.83 2.11
CA ILE A 6 -6.57 10.47 2.20
C ILE A 6 -7.86 10.48 1.36
N SER A 7 -7.88 9.71 0.29
CA SER A 7 -9.06 9.53 -0.56
C SER A 7 -9.58 8.12 -0.38
N ILE A 8 -10.84 7.98 0.04
CA ILE A 8 -11.49 6.69 0.34
C ILE A 8 -12.85 6.65 -0.38
N PRO A 9 -12.89 6.29 -1.68
CA PRO A 9 -14.11 6.41 -2.47
C PRO A 9 -15.19 5.37 -2.12
N ASP A 10 -14.81 4.19 -1.60
CA ASP A 10 -15.68 2.99 -1.55
C ASP A 10 -15.62 2.16 -0.25
N ASP A 11 -15.40 2.76 0.93
CA ASP A 11 -15.24 1.99 2.18
C ASP A 11 -16.58 1.73 2.93
N VAL A 12 -16.68 0.56 3.56
CA VAL A 12 -17.86 0.05 4.30
C VAL A 12 -17.82 0.45 5.77
N ASN A 13 -16.72 1.02 6.30
CA ASN A 13 -16.72 1.53 7.69
C ASN A 13 -15.58 2.51 8.03
N PRO A 14 -15.74 3.84 7.82
CA PRO A 14 -14.71 4.82 8.17
C PRO A 14 -14.70 5.06 9.70
N GLY A 15 -14.00 4.21 10.43
CA GLY A 15 -13.82 4.30 11.88
C GLY A 15 -12.45 4.85 12.28
N PHE A 16 -12.41 6.16 12.56
CA PHE A 16 -11.42 6.88 13.38
C PHE A 16 -10.06 7.26 12.76
N ASN A 17 -9.88 8.57 12.53
CA ASN A 17 -8.59 9.24 12.55
C ASN A 17 -8.20 9.49 14.02
N VAL A 18 -7.30 8.70 14.60
CA VAL A 18 -6.75 8.97 15.94
C VAL A 18 -5.25 9.20 15.86
N GLU A 19 -4.82 10.43 16.11
CA GLU A 19 -3.41 10.79 16.23
C GLU A 19 -2.86 10.36 17.60
N PHE A 20 -1.82 9.52 17.66
CA PHE A 20 -0.89 9.48 18.81
C PHE A 20 0.51 9.01 18.38
N GLY A 21 1.55 9.76 18.77
CA GLY A 21 2.94 9.33 18.63
C GLY A 21 3.57 9.58 17.26
N GLY A 22 3.07 10.57 16.52
CA GLY A 22 3.71 11.10 15.32
C GLY A 22 3.59 10.17 14.11
N GLY A 23 2.37 9.72 13.81
CA GLY A 23 1.92 9.25 12.48
C GLY A 23 1.08 10.36 11.81
N GLY A 24 1.27 10.61 10.52
CA GLY A 24 0.84 11.85 9.86
C GLY A 24 -0.49 11.75 9.12
N GLY A 25 -0.93 10.53 8.83
CA GLY A 25 -2.14 10.22 8.08
C GLY A 25 -3.18 9.51 8.94
N MET A 26 -3.27 8.19 8.82
CA MET A 26 -4.30 7.36 9.45
C MET A 26 -3.72 6.42 10.49
N ALA A 27 -4.41 6.25 11.63
CA ALA A 27 -4.04 5.25 12.63
C ALA A 27 -5.20 4.27 12.88
N LEU A 28 -4.88 2.98 12.87
CA LEU A 28 -5.82 1.88 12.96
C LEU A 28 -5.39 0.95 14.09
N GLY A 29 -6.31 0.64 15.00
CA GLY A 29 -6.01 -0.23 16.13
C GLY A 29 -7.09 -0.26 17.19
N ASN A 30 -7.10 -1.32 18.00
CA ASN A 30 -7.73 -1.25 19.30
C ASN A 30 -6.70 -0.78 20.34
N PHE A 31 -6.79 0.48 20.71
CA PHE A 31 -5.89 1.12 21.66
C PHE A 31 -6.37 1.01 23.12
N SER A 32 -7.46 0.26 23.37
CA SER A 32 -8.00 -0.02 24.71
C SER A 32 -8.27 -1.53 24.87
N ALA A 33 -7.90 -2.13 26.00
CA ALA A 33 -7.90 -3.58 26.21
C ALA A 33 -9.26 -4.31 26.19
N ALA A 34 -10.33 -3.73 25.66
CA ALA A 34 -11.68 -4.30 25.66
C ALA A 34 -12.35 -4.21 24.29
N GLY A 35 -11.97 -5.11 23.36
CA GLY A 35 -12.73 -5.35 22.14
C GLY A 35 -11.91 -5.95 21.00
N SER A 36 -12.52 -6.77 20.15
CA SER A 36 -12.06 -6.92 18.78
C SER A 36 -12.45 -5.65 18.04
N ALA A 37 -11.50 -4.82 17.58
CA ALA A 37 -11.85 -3.82 16.58
C ALA A 37 -12.27 -4.54 15.29
N PRO A 38 -13.26 -4.04 14.55
CA PRO A 38 -13.69 -4.68 13.31
C PRO A 38 -12.51 -4.75 12.33
N ASP A 39 -12.48 -5.80 11.52
CA ASP A 39 -11.57 -5.87 10.38
C ASP A 39 -11.77 -4.61 9.51
N PHE A 40 -10.68 -3.91 9.21
CA PHE A 40 -10.72 -2.67 8.43
C PHE A 40 -10.18 -2.93 7.03
N THR A 41 -10.87 -2.42 6.01
CA THR A 41 -10.47 -2.62 4.61
C THR A 41 -10.35 -1.27 3.91
N ILE A 42 -9.13 -0.94 3.47
CA ILE A 42 -8.89 0.15 2.54
C ILE A 42 -8.94 -0.42 1.14
N GLN A 43 -9.71 0.18 0.24
CA GLN A 43 -9.77 -0.26 -1.15
C GLN A 43 -9.86 0.91 -2.13
N ARG A 44 -9.23 0.76 -3.30
CA ARG A 44 -9.30 1.73 -4.42
C ARG A 44 -9.06 3.17 -3.96
N SER A 45 -8.00 3.34 -3.19
CA SER A 45 -7.71 4.57 -2.45
C SER A 45 -6.30 5.08 -2.75
N ALA A 46 -6.06 6.33 -2.37
CA ALA A 46 -4.73 6.91 -2.28
C ALA A 46 -4.48 7.51 -0.89
N ILE A 47 -3.36 7.16 -0.27
CA ILE A 47 -2.87 7.75 0.98
C ILE A 47 -1.55 8.44 0.69
N TYR A 48 -1.53 9.77 0.71
CA TYR A 48 -0.37 10.49 0.22
C TYR A 48 -0.03 11.81 0.93
N ALA A 49 1.26 12.17 0.84
CA ALA A 49 1.83 13.40 1.37
C ALA A 49 1.64 13.62 2.88
N ASN A 50 1.30 12.57 3.64
CA ASN A 50 1.14 12.68 5.08
C ASN A 50 2.52 12.73 5.76
N THR A 51 2.67 13.54 6.81
CA THR A 51 3.96 13.76 7.46
C THR A 51 3.86 13.56 8.96
N ALA A 52 4.85 12.87 9.50
CA ALA A 52 4.86 12.49 10.88
C ALA A 52 6.25 12.61 11.51
N GLN A 53 6.32 13.20 12.70
CA GLN A 53 7.61 13.38 13.39
C GLN A 53 8.18 12.05 13.91
N GLY A 54 7.32 11.06 14.16
CA GLY A 54 7.68 9.76 14.70
C GLY A 54 7.72 8.70 13.62
N SER A 55 6.87 7.69 13.78
CA SER A 55 6.74 6.54 12.87
C SER A 55 5.43 6.59 12.11
N ALA A 56 5.30 5.82 11.02
CA ALA A 56 4.04 5.65 10.28
C ALA A 56 3.54 6.96 9.64
N GLY A 57 4.29 7.46 8.66
CA GLY A 57 4.00 8.71 7.95
C GLY A 57 2.59 8.72 7.35
N GLY A 58 2.26 7.66 6.61
CA GLY A 58 0.94 7.44 5.99
C GLY A 58 -0.02 6.70 6.90
N ILE A 59 0.26 5.45 7.25
CA ILE A 59 -0.67 4.57 7.99
C ILE A 59 0.04 3.87 9.15
N GLY A 60 -0.51 4.00 10.36
CA GLY A 60 -0.06 3.29 11.56
C GLY A 60 -1.04 2.20 11.98
N TYR A 61 -0.58 0.95 12.07
CA TYR A 61 -1.36 -0.18 12.58
C TYR A 61 -0.83 -0.64 13.93
N ALA A 62 -1.71 -0.81 14.92
CA ALA A 62 -1.34 -1.37 16.22
C ALA A 62 -2.47 -2.16 16.88
N GLY A 63 -2.12 -3.07 17.79
CA GLY A 63 -3.11 -3.83 18.54
C GLY A 63 -3.60 -5.10 17.83
N SER A 64 -4.63 -5.71 18.42
CA SER A 64 -5.22 -6.96 17.93
C SER A 64 -6.22 -6.72 16.79
N ILE A 65 -5.71 -6.25 15.65
CA ILE A 65 -6.50 -6.01 14.44
C ILE A 65 -5.94 -6.73 13.23
N THR A 66 -6.85 -7.16 12.36
CA THR A 66 -6.54 -7.54 10.98
C THR A 66 -7.01 -6.44 10.06
N SER A 67 -6.19 -6.07 9.07
CA SER A 67 -6.56 -5.05 8.09
C SER A 67 -6.06 -5.41 6.71
N ALA A 68 -6.86 -5.08 5.70
CA ALA A 68 -6.53 -5.31 4.31
C ALA A 68 -6.44 -3.98 3.56
N ILE A 69 -5.36 -3.77 2.82
CA ILE A 69 -5.18 -2.66 1.89
C ILE A 69 -5.19 -3.26 0.48
N ASN A 70 -6.21 -2.94 -0.30
CA ASN A 70 -6.45 -3.52 -1.61
C ASN A 70 -6.44 -2.44 -2.70
N ASN A 71 -5.77 -2.68 -3.83
CA ASN A 71 -5.86 -1.81 -5.01
C ASN A 71 -5.62 -0.34 -4.65
N THR A 72 -4.59 -0.07 -3.85
CA THR A 72 -4.39 1.22 -3.19
C THR A 72 -2.95 1.67 -3.35
N THR A 73 -2.75 2.97 -3.58
CA THR A 73 -1.42 3.57 -3.59
C THR A 73 -1.15 4.32 -2.28
N VAL A 74 -0.01 4.03 -1.66
CA VAL A 74 0.53 4.75 -0.49
C VAL A 74 1.80 5.46 -0.93
N SER A 75 1.75 6.79 -1.08
CA SER A 75 2.84 7.53 -1.72
C SER A 75 3.21 8.88 -1.11
N GLY A 76 4.49 9.24 -1.15
CA GLY A 76 4.93 10.57 -0.74
C GLY A 76 4.77 10.85 0.75
N ASN A 77 4.51 9.84 1.58
CA ASN A 77 4.36 10.02 3.02
C ASN A 77 5.73 10.04 3.71
N GLN A 78 5.85 10.78 4.81
CA GLN A 78 7.12 11.00 5.50
C GLN A 78 7.02 10.70 7.00
N ALA A 79 8.02 9.98 7.52
CA ALA A 79 8.20 9.74 8.95
C ALA A 79 9.61 10.13 9.41
N GLY A 80 9.72 10.68 10.63
CA GLY A 80 11.00 11.07 11.22
C GLY A 80 11.86 9.89 11.68
N THR A 81 11.29 8.70 11.89
CA THR A 81 12.04 7.52 12.38
C THR A 81 11.94 6.29 11.49
N ARG A 82 10.73 5.82 11.18
CA ARG A 82 10.50 4.57 10.42
C ARG A 82 9.10 4.49 9.84
N GLY A 83 8.90 3.66 8.82
CA GLY A 83 7.59 3.44 8.23
C GLY A 83 7.06 4.72 7.60
N GLY A 84 7.73 5.26 6.60
CA GLY A 84 7.31 6.49 5.92
C GLY A 84 5.91 6.31 5.32
N GLY A 85 5.68 5.22 4.60
CA GLY A 85 4.37 4.81 4.12
C GLY A 85 3.53 4.20 5.23
N ILE A 86 3.98 3.05 5.74
CA ILE A 86 3.22 2.22 6.67
C ILE A 86 4.11 1.78 7.84
N GLY A 87 3.62 1.95 9.07
CA GLY A 87 4.16 1.29 10.26
C GLY A 87 3.18 0.25 10.77
N ASN A 88 3.60 -1.02 10.82
CA ASN A 88 2.76 -2.14 11.25
C ASN A 88 3.26 -2.78 12.53
N ALA A 89 2.46 -2.67 13.59
CA ALA A 89 2.62 -3.39 14.85
C ALA A 89 1.32 -4.12 15.25
N ALA A 90 0.48 -4.46 14.28
CA ALA A 90 -0.79 -5.14 14.48
C ALA A 90 -0.72 -6.65 14.15
N GLN A 91 -1.76 -7.38 14.58
CA GLN A 91 -1.85 -8.83 14.38
C GLN A 91 -1.68 -9.27 12.92
N LEU A 92 -2.33 -8.61 11.96
CA LEU A 92 -2.14 -8.89 10.54
C LEU A 92 -2.44 -7.68 9.64
N LEU A 93 -1.46 -7.26 8.86
CA LEU A 93 -1.62 -6.39 7.71
C LEU A 93 -1.57 -7.22 6.42
N LEU A 94 -2.62 -7.16 5.61
CA LEU A 94 -2.67 -7.74 4.29
C LEU A 94 -2.60 -6.62 3.24
N LEU A 95 -1.54 -6.60 2.43
CA LEU A 95 -1.44 -5.73 1.25
C LEU A 95 -1.71 -6.57 0.01
N VAL A 96 -2.70 -6.18 -0.80
CA VAL A 96 -3.03 -6.89 -2.05
C VAL A 96 -3.12 -5.88 -3.16
N ASN A 97 -2.40 -6.10 -4.26
CA ASN A 97 -2.42 -5.19 -5.40
C ASN A 97 -2.17 -3.74 -4.94
N ALA A 98 -1.11 -3.51 -4.17
CA ALA A 98 -0.83 -2.19 -3.62
C ALA A 98 0.48 -1.65 -4.18
N THR A 99 0.60 -0.32 -4.25
CA THR A 99 1.86 0.34 -4.57
C THR A 99 2.24 1.21 -3.37
N VAL A 100 3.36 0.88 -2.71
CA VAL A 100 3.93 1.64 -1.60
C VAL A 100 5.24 2.24 -2.07
N ALA A 101 5.18 3.49 -2.53
CA ALA A 101 6.30 4.12 -3.24
C ALA A 101 6.52 5.59 -2.90
N ALA A 102 7.72 6.12 -3.16
CA ALA A 102 8.07 7.52 -2.91
C ALA A 102 7.86 7.99 -1.45
N ASN A 103 7.75 7.07 -0.48
CA ASN A 103 7.66 7.43 0.92
C ASN A 103 9.06 7.66 1.50
N THR A 104 9.17 8.42 2.58
CA THR A 104 10.46 8.79 3.19
C THR A 104 10.49 8.45 4.67
N ALA A 105 11.48 7.69 5.10
CA ALA A 105 11.84 7.58 6.51
C ALA A 105 13.29 7.07 6.64
N PRO A 106 13.99 7.31 7.75
CA PRO A 106 15.33 6.75 7.95
C PRO A 106 15.39 5.22 7.79
N ARG A 107 14.33 4.49 8.14
CA ARG A 107 14.25 3.03 8.08
C ARG A 107 12.89 2.54 7.60
N GLY A 108 12.84 1.47 6.79
CA GLY A 108 11.57 0.91 6.31
C GLY A 108 10.69 1.99 5.70
N ALA A 109 11.23 2.74 4.75
CA ALA A 109 10.62 3.96 4.26
C ALA A 109 9.25 3.72 3.63
N GLY A 110 9.05 2.58 2.97
CA GLY A 110 7.73 2.10 2.55
C GLY A 110 6.98 1.42 3.69
N LEU A 111 7.58 0.39 4.28
CA LEU A 111 6.97 -0.46 5.31
C LEU A 111 7.95 -0.78 6.45
N ASP A 112 7.55 -0.48 7.69
CA ASP A 112 8.21 -0.97 8.91
C ASP A 112 7.27 -1.94 9.63
N ILE A 113 7.77 -3.13 9.99
CA ILE A 113 7.01 -4.17 10.70
C ILE A 113 7.68 -4.34 12.05
N GLY A 114 7.02 -3.95 13.13
CA GLY A 114 7.63 -3.88 14.45
C GLY A 114 6.70 -4.28 15.57
N THR A 115 7.00 -3.77 16.77
CA THR A 115 6.22 -4.03 17.97
C THR A 115 5.63 -2.74 18.55
N TYR A 116 4.49 -2.87 19.21
CA TYR A 116 3.82 -1.79 19.93
C TYR A 116 3.46 -2.27 21.33
N ALA A 117 3.78 -1.46 22.34
CA ALA A 117 3.33 -1.67 23.71
C ALA A 117 2.17 -0.69 23.99
N ASP A 118 1.02 -1.21 24.40
CA ASP A 118 -0.06 -0.35 24.90
C ASP A 118 0.31 0.28 26.27
N PRO A 119 -0.44 1.27 26.78
CA PRO A 119 -0.17 1.90 28.08
C PRO A 119 -0.20 0.94 29.28
N ASN A 120 -0.76 -0.25 29.13
CA ASN A 120 -0.79 -1.30 30.15
C ASN A 120 0.38 -2.28 30.02
N GLY A 121 1.26 -2.09 29.03
CA GLY A 121 2.41 -2.95 28.75
C GLY A 121 2.07 -4.19 27.93
N ASN A 122 0.88 -4.29 27.34
CA ASN A 122 0.56 -5.38 26.41
C ASN A 122 1.30 -5.15 25.10
N LEU A 123 2.12 -6.12 24.72
CA LEU A 123 2.87 -6.09 23.47
C LEU A 123 2.08 -6.72 22.34
N THR A 124 1.97 -6.00 21.23
CA THR A 124 1.58 -6.55 19.93
C THR A 124 2.74 -6.50 18.96
N THR A 125 2.84 -7.55 18.15
CA THR A 125 3.90 -7.72 17.15
C THR A 125 3.27 -7.75 15.78
N GLY A 126 3.81 -6.95 14.87
CA GLY A 126 3.41 -6.83 13.48
C GLY A 126 3.55 -8.14 12.73
N THR A 127 2.49 -8.55 12.04
CA THR A 127 2.56 -9.54 10.95
C THR A 127 2.14 -8.89 9.65
N ALA A 128 2.86 -9.13 8.56
CA ALA A 128 2.52 -8.61 7.23
C ALA A 128 2.48 -9.72 6.18
N TRP A 129 1.47 -9.66 5.32
CA TRP A 129 1.31 -10.43 4.10
C TRP A 129 1.22 -9.45 2.95
N TYR A 130 1.94 -9.69 1.86
CA TYR A 130 1.74 -8.93 0.63
C TYR A 130 1.65 -9.82 -0.58
N ILE A 131 0.70 -9.46 -1.43
CA ILE A 131 0.39 -10.16 -2.67
C ILE A 131 0.28 -9.12 -3.78
N ASN A 132 0.94 -9.36 -4.92
CA ASN A 132 0.88 -8.46 -6.08
C ASN A 132 1.20 -7.00 -5.73
N THR A 133 2.09 -6.79 -4.78
CA THR A 133 2.36 -5.47 -4.20
C THR A 133 3.76 -5.00 -4.58
N ALA A 134 3.91 -3.73 -4.91
CA ALA A 134 5.22 -3.10 -5.09
C ALA A 134 5.54 -2.28 -3.83
N ILE A 135 6.66 -2.58 -3.17
CA ILE A 135 7.25 -1.77 -2.11
C ILE A 135 8.63 -1.32 -2.62
N ALA A 136 8.69 -0.14 -3.21
CA ALA A 136 9.82 0.31 -4.02
C ALA A 136 9.88 1.85 -4.12
N ASP A 137 10.95 2.42 -4.65
CA ASP A 137 11.17 3.86 -4.81
C ASP A 137 11.02 4.66 -3.50
N ASN A 138 11.19 4.05 -2.33
CA ASN A 138 11.10 4.77 -1.06
C ASN A 138 12.49 5.29 -0.62
N ALA A 139 12.51 6.49 -0.06
CA ALA A 139 13.73 7.15 0.39
C ALA A 139 14.04 6.81 1.85
N GLY A 140 15.03 5.94 2.07
CA GLY A 140 15.48 5.53 3.40
C GLY A 140 16.63 4.54 3.34
N SER A 141 16.90 3.84 4.46
CA SER A 141 17.85 2.72 4.45
C SER A 141 17.35 1.50 3.67
N SER A 142 16.04 1.36 3.55
CA SER A 142 15.35 0.26 2.87
C SER A 142 13.89 0.63 2.61
N ASP A 143 13.29 0.04 1.60
CA ASP A 143 11.85 0.09 1.32
C ASP A 143 11.06 -0.64 2.40
N CYS A 144 11.52 -1.81 2.81
CA CYS A 144 10.94 -2.58 3.90
C CYS A 144 11.95 -2.86 5.01
N TYR A 145 11.47 -2.88 6.25
CA TYR A 145 12.27 -3.27 7.42
C TYR A 145 11.42 -4.05 8.43
N ASN A 146 11.89 -5.24 8.81
CA ASN A 146 11.27 -6.05 9.85
C ASN A 146 12.02 -5.91 11.20
N ASP A 147 11.49 -5.09 12.10
CA ASP A 147 12.01 -4.78 13.44
C ASP A 147 11.38 -5.69 14.53
N GLY A 148 11.57 -7.00 14.38
CA GLY A 148 11.06 -7.99 15.34
C GLY A 148 9.60 -8.40 15.13
N GLY A 149 9.01 -8.02 13.99
CA GLY A 149 7.77 -8.55 13.47
C GLY A 149 7.95 -9.84 12.67
N SER A 150 6.95 -10.16 11.85
CA SER A 150 7.01 -11.28 10.92
C SER A 150 6.39 -10.94 9.56
N VAL A 151 7.02 -11.46 8.50
CA VAL A 151 6.43 -11.55 7.17
C VAL A 151 6.18 -13.02 6.94
N THR A 152 4.93 -13.45 6.91
CA THR A 152 4.63 -14.87 6.74
C THR A 152 4.31 -15.24 5.29
N ASP A 153 3.88 -14.28 4.47
CA ASP A 153 3.60 -14.50 3.05
C ASP A 153 4.00 -13.32 2.16
N ASN A 154 4.69 -13.63 1.07
CA ASN A 154 5.08 -12.72 0.00
C ASN A 154 4.87 -13.43 -1.36
N LEU A 155 3.87 -12.99 -2.13
CA LEU A 155 3.46 -13.66 -3.36
C LEU A 155 3.26 -12.68 -4.52
N GLY A 156 4.00 -12.85 -5.61
CA GLY A 156 3.94 -11.97 -6.79
C GLY A 156 4.23 -10.52 -6.46
N SER A 157 5.06 -10.22 -5.45
CA SER A 157 5.34 -8.84 -5.03
C SER A 157 6.78 -8.46 -5.39
N LEU A 158 7.00 -7.15 -5.54
CA LEU A 158 8.29 -6.54 -5.78
C LEU A 158 8.76 -5.80 -4.52
N LEU A 159 9.97 -6.09 -4.08
CA LEU A 159 10.68 -5.34 -3.04
C LEU A 159 12.01 -4.89 -3.64
N GLU A 160 12.17 -3.59 -3.89
CA GLU A 160 13.35 -3.07 -4.60
C GLU A 160 14.58 -3.09 -3.67
N ILE A 161 14.52 -2.39 -2.54
CA ILE A 161 15.56 -2.30 -1.52
C ILE A 161 15.05 -2.89 -0.20
N ASP A 162 15.24 -4.18 -0.01
CA ASP A 162 14.91 -4.83 1.27
C ASP A 162 16.05 -4.75 2.29
N ALA A 163 15.71 -4.67 3.56
CA ALA A 163 16.65 -4.80 4.66
C ALA A 163 17.32 -6.18 4.65
N ALA A 164 18.49 -6.29 5.28
CA ALA A 164 19.30 -7.51 5.25
C ALA A 164 19.17 -8.35 6.54
N GLY A 165 19.47 -9.64 6.42
CA GLY A 165 19.63 -10.54 7.57
C GLY A 165 18.33 -10.74 8.34
N ALA A 166 18.38 -10.63 9.68
CA ALA A 166 17.22 -10.83 10.54
C ALA A 166 16.11 -9.78 10.36
N ASN A 167 16.42 -8.66 9.70
CA ASN A 167 15.46 -7.59 9.45
C ASN A 167 14.85 -7.61 8.05
N ALA A 168 15.18 -8.62 7.23
CA ALA A 168 14.65 -8.76 5.89
C ALA A 168 13.13 -8.97 5.89
N CYS A 169 12.50 -8.45 4.85
CA CYS A 169 11.08 -8.60 4.56
C CYS A 169 10.82 -9.66 3.46
N ASP A 170 11.76 -10.56 3.17
CA ASP A 170 11.54 -11.57 2.12
C ASP A 170 10.41 -12.57 2.47
N GLY A 171 10.11 -12.74 3.76
CA GLY A 171 9.15 -13.71 4.27
C GLY A 171 9.69 -15.15 4.34
N VAL A 172 8.81 -16.10 4.67
CA VAL A 172 9.21 -17.52 4.90
C VAL A 172 9.13 -18.39 3.65
N SER A 173 8.43 -17.93 2.61
CA SER A 173 8.24 -18.67 1.37
C SER A 173 9.17 -18.15 0.28
N GLY A 174 10.09 -19.00 -0.18
CA GLY A 174 11.02 -18.73 -1.29
C GLY A 174 10.38 -18.60 -2.67
N LYS A 175 9.27 -17.86 -2.78
CA LYS A 175 8.50 -17.71 -4.01
C LYS A 175 8.78 -16.43 -4.79
N ASN A 176 9.37 -15.37 -4.21
CA ASN A 176 9.68 -14.15 -4.99
C ASN A 176 10.96 -13.43 -4.53
N PHE A 177 12.11 -14.09 -4.69
CA PHE A 177 13.42 -13.43 -4.63
C PHE A 177 13.76 -12.63 -5.91
N ALA A 178 12.85 -12.57 -6.89
CA ALA A 178 13.21 -12.37 -8.29
C ALA A 178 13.15 -10.91 -8.80
N LEU A 179 12.65 -9.96 -8.03
CA LEU A 179 12.41 -8.59 -8.51
C LEU A 179 13.06 -7.51 -7.64
N ARG A 180 14.29 -7.73 -7.16
CA ARG A 180 15.11 -6.63 -6.60
C ARG A 180 15.62 -5.73 -7.73
N ALA A 181 14.70 -5.04 -8.38
CA ALA A 181 14.93 -4.22 -9.56
C ALA A 181 14.11 -2.94 -9.45
N ASP A 182 14.57 -1.90 -10.15
CA ASP A 182 13.82 -0.67 -10.36
C ASP A 182 12.40 -1.04 -10.87
N PRO A 183 11.34 -0.62 -10.16
CA PRO A 183 9.98 -0.98 -10.51
C PRO A 183 9.51 -0.31 -11.81
N GLY A 184 10.23 0.69 -12.33
CA GLY A 184 9.88 1.40 -13.56
C GLY A 184 8.53 2.11 -13.44
N LEU A 185 8.27 2.75 -12.30
CA LEU A 185 7.03 3.46 -12.03
C LEU A 185 7.03 4.87 -12.64
N SER A 186 5.86 5.34 -13.06
CA SER A 186 5.67 6.74 -13.43
C SER A 186 5.83 7.65 -12.20
N PRO A 187 6.11 8.95 -12.41
CA PRO A 187 5.89 9.95 -11.38
C PRO A 187 4.44 9.92 -10.85
N TRP A 188 4.21 10.55 -9.69
CA TRP A 188 2.88 10.77 -9.13
C TRP A 188 2.04 11.66 -10.07
N SER A 189 1.08 11.06 -10.78
CA SER A 189 0.25 11.75 -11.76
C SER A 189 -1.14 11.13 -11.91
N ASP A 190 -2.04 11.89 -12.55
CA ASP A 190 -3.38 11.42 -12.90
C ASP A 190 -3.32 10.41 -14.06
N HIS A 191 -3.99 9.27 -13.88
CA HIS A 191 -4.07 8.16 -14.83
C HIS A 191 -5.52 7.78 -15.18
N GLY A 192 -6.46 8.71 -14.98
CA GLY A 192 -7.88 8.59 -15.39
C GLY A 192 -8.82 8.03 -14.33
N GLY A 193 -8.34 7.83 -13.09
CA GLY A 193 -9.15 7.42 -11.94
C GLY A 193 -9.48 8.58 -11.00
N PRO A 194 -10.15 8.32 -9.87
CA PRO A 194 -10.45 9.35 -8.87
C PRO A 194 -9.21 9.91 -8.17
N ASP A 195 -8.13 9.13 -8.13
CA ASP A 195 -6.89 9.48 -7.43
C ASP A 195 -5.66 9.37 -8.35
N PRO A 196 -4.65 10.24 -8.17
CA PRO A 196 -3.35 10.03 -8.77
C PRO A 196 -2.69 8.75 -8.25
N SER A 197 -1.72 8.24 -9.01
CA SER A 197 -1.07 6.95 -8.75
C SER A 197 0.29 6.86 -9.42
N HIS A 198 0.94 5.69 -9.34
CA HIS A 198 2.18 5.34 -10.03
C HIS A 198 1.93 4.22 -11.03
N LEU A 199 1.96 4.54 -12.33
CA LEU A 199 1.70 3.60 -13.42
C LEU A 199 2.98 2.84 -13.79
N PRO A 200 2.96 1.50 -13.89
CA PRO A 200 4.08 0.76 -14.47
C PRO A 200 4.34 1.23 -15.90
N LEU A 201 5.56 1.71 -16.17
CA LEU A 201 5.98 2.21 -17.48
C LEU A 201 6.35 1.05 -18.41
N PRO A 202 6.36 1.26 -19.74
CA PRO A 202 6.79 0.23 -20.70
C PRO A 202 8.17 -0.34 -20.37
N GLY A 203 8.25 -1.67 -20.25
CA GLY A 203 9.47 -2.38 -19.85
C GLY A 203 9.64 -2.58 -18.35
N SER A 204 8.70 -2.07 -17.53
CA SER A 204 8.67 -2.32 -16.08
C SER A 204 8.60 -3.82 -15.78
N PRO A 205 9.33 -4.30 -14.77
CA PRO A 205 9.24 -5.69 -14.29
C PRO A 205 7.92 -6.01 -13.59
N LEU A 206 7.07 -5.01 -13.31
CA LEU A 206 5.77 -5.20 -12.69
C LEU A 206 4.72 -5.70 -13.68
N ILE A 207 4.94 -5.50 -14.98
CA ILE A 207 3.98 -5.80 -16.03
C ILE A 207 3.83 -7.32 -16.19
N ASP A 208 2.58 -7.80 -16.16
CA ASP A 208 2.18 -9.20 -16.26
C ASP A 208 2.86 -10.15 -15.23
N ALA A 209 3.45 -9.59 -14.16
CA ALA A 209 4.26 -10.34 -13.20
C ALA A 209 3.50 -10.76 -11.93
N GLY A 210 2.26 -10.31 -11.78
CA GLY A 210 1.39 -10.62 -10.66
C GLY A 210 0.86 -12.06 -10.71
N VAL A 211 0.53 -12.60 -9.55
CA VAL A 211 -0.09 -13.92 -9.39
C VAL A 211 -1.61 -13.86 -9.51
N SER A 212 -2.17 -14.77 -10.31
CA SER A 212 -3.61 -14.97 -10.43
C SER A 212 -4.20 -15.66 -9.18
N GLY A 213 -5.47 -15.36 -8.84
CA GLY A 213 -6.21 -16.04 -7.77
C GLY A 213 -6.31 -15.25 -6.46
N TRP A 214 -5.62 -14.11 -6.36
CA TRP A 214 -5.68 -13.17 -5.24
C TRP A 214 -6.12 -11.78 -5.71
N ASN A 215 -7.14 -11.75 -6.57
CA ASN A 215 -7.75 -10.52 -7.03
C ASN A 215 -9.13 -10.36 -6.39
N SER A 216 -9.22 -9.50 -5.37
CA SER A 216 -10.47 -9.21 -4.66
C SER A 216 -11.43 -8.32 -5.47
N SER A 217 -10.96 -7.64 -6.52
CA SER A 217 -11.74 -6.67 -7.30
C SER A 217 -11.55 -6.85 -8.82
N PRO A 218 -12.62 -6.82 -9.63
CA PRO A 218 -12.49 -6.93 -11.08
C PRO A 218 -11.75 -5.74 -11.72
N THR A 219 -11.61 -4.63 -10.98
CA THR A 219 -11.01 -3.38 -11.42
C THR A 219 -9.91 -2.88 -10.49
N ASP A 220 -8.96 -2.11 -11.02
CA ASP A 220 -7.82 -1.57 -10.30
C ASP A 220 -8.18 -0.30 -9.50
N GLN A 221 -7.19 0.39 -8.91
CA GLN A 221 -7.42 1.59 -8.09
C GLN A 221 -8.29 2.66 -8.78
N ARG A 222 -8.24 2.74 -10.12
CA ARG A 222 -8.94 3.76 -10.90
C ARG A 222 -10.44 3.50 -11.02
N GLY A 223 -10.93 2.33 -10.60
CA GLY A 223 -12.37 2.01 -10.49
C GLY A 223 -12.95 1.29 -11.71
N ASP A 224 -14.29 1.23 -11.80
CA ASP A 224 -15.09 0.37 -12.69
C ASP A 224 -14.68 0.33 -14.16
N CYS A 225 -14.07 1.42 -14.60
CA CYS A 225 -13.60 1.57 -15.95
C CYS A 225 -12.21 1.02 -16.22
N PHE A 226 -11.53 0.43 -15.23
CA PHE A 226 -10.14 0.00 -15.33
C PHE A 226 -10.00 -1.44 -14.87
N LEU A 227 -10.05 -2.38 -15.82
CA LEU A 227 -9.96 -3.81 -15.52
C LEU A 227 -8.63 -4.15 -14.88
N ARG A 228 -8.69 -4.98 -13.84
CA ARG A 228 -7.51 -5.44 -13.09
C ARG A 228 -6.78 -6.58 -13.78
N VAL A 229 -7.26 -7.15 -14.86
CA VAL A 229 -6.47 -8.12 -15.65
C VAL A 229 -6.58 -7.71 -17.10
N ARG A 230 -5.45 -7.36 -17.72
CA ARG A 230 -5.36 -6.98 -19.13
C ARG A 230 -4.27 -7.77 -19.82
N GLY A 231 -4.54 -8.25 -21.03
CA GLY A 231 -3.55 -9.02 -21.76
C GLY A 231 -3.30 -10.39 -21.15
N VAL A 232 -2.04 -10.70 -20.85
CA VAL A 232 -1.59 -12.05 -20.48
C VAL A 232 -1.55 -12.29 -18.96
N GLY A 233 -1.50 -11.24 -18.15
CA GLY A 233 -1.40 -11.34 -16.70
C GLY A 233 -2.00 -10.15 -15.95
N LEU A 234 -1.78 -10.20 -14.64
CA LEU A 234 -2.04 -9.11 -13.70
C LEU A 234 -0.71 -8.39 -13.49
N ASP A 235 -0.72 -7.07 -13.45
CA ASP A 235 0.45 -6.29 -13.06
C ASP A 235 0.62 -6.27 -11.54
N ILE A 236 1.86 -6.26 -11.07
CA ILE A 236 2.16 -5.99 -9.65
C ILE A 236 1.88 -4.51 -9.37
N GLY A 237 1.16 -4.20 -8.30
CA GLY A 237 0.85 -2.83 -7.88
C GLY A 237 -0.64 -2.51 -7.85
N ALA A 238 -0.96 -1.23 -7.61
CA ALA A 238 -2.33 -0.73 -7.47
C ALA A 238 -3.09 -0.54 -8.79
N ILE A 239 -2.36 -0.39 -9.90
CA ILE A 239 -2.94 -0.12 -11.22
C ILE A 239 -2.33 -1.00 -12.31
N GLU A 240 -3.17 -1.35 -13.27
CA GLU A 240 -2.76 -2.08 -14.48
C GLU A 240 -2.15 -1.15 -15.52
N SER A 241 -1.11 -1.61 -16.20
CA SER A 241 -0.47 -0.95 -17.34
C SER A 241 -1.18 -1.27 -18.65
N GLY A 242 -0.90 -0.48 -19.68
CA GLY A 242 -1.55 -0.55 -20.99
C GLY A 242 -2.67 0.46 -21.20
N ASN A 243 -3.00 0.69 -22.47
CA ASN A 243 -4.04 1.62 -22.87
C ASN A 243 -5.41 0.94 -22.77
N GLN A 244 -6.35 1.60 -22.10
CA GLN A 244 -7.75 1.23 -22.21
C GLN A 244 -8.42 2.11 -23.24
N GLU A 245 -9.30 1.53 -24.04
CA GLU A 245 -10.24 2.31 -24.83
C GLU A 245 -11.30 2.85 -23.87
N VAL A 246 -11.05 4.04 -23.31
CA VAL A 246 -11.88 4.71 -22.28
C VAL A 246 -13.21 5.24 -22.88
N LEU A 247 -13.65 4.71 -24.03
CA LEU A 247 -14.73 5.24 -24.86
C LEU A 247 -16.07 5.39 -24.11
N PHE A 248 -16.24 4.71 -22.96
CA PHE A 248 -17.47 4.73 -22.16
C PHE A 248 -17.35 5.32 -20.75
N CYS A 249 -16.18 5.83 -20.34
CA CYS A 249 -15.96 6.22 -18.92
C CYS A 249 -16.21 7.70 -18.63
N ALA A 250 -16.22 8.56 -19.65
CA ALA A 250 -16.48 10.00 -19.46
C ALA A 250 -17.97 10.37 -19.47
N GLY A 251 -18.88 9.37 -19.51
CA GLY A 251 -20.26 9.60 -19.89
C GLY A 251 -20.34 9.92 -21.38
N PHE A 252 -20.97 9.04 -22.15
CA PHE A 252 -21.34 9.40 -23.51
C PHE A 252 -22.33 10.56 -23.41
N ASP A 253 -21.97 11.76 -23.86
CA ASP A 253 -22.94 12.82 -24.17
C ASP A 253 -23.34 12.66 -25.65
N PRO A 254 -24.45 11.95 -25.95
CA PRO A 254 -24.90 11.79 -27.33
C PRO A 254 -25.29 13.13 -28.00
N SER A 255 -25.35 14.25 -27.26
CA SER A 255 -25.67 15.56 -27.83
C SER A 255 -24.52 16.20 -28.63
N GLN A 256 -23.29 15.69 -28.52
CA GLN A 256 -22.12 16.23 -29.23
C GLN A 256 -21.82 15.56 -30.58
N VAL A 257 -22.60 14.56 -31.00
CA VAL A 257 -22.35 13.78 -32.25
C VAL A 257 -23.30 14.15 -33.39
N LEU A 258 -24.14 15.17 -33.22
CA LEU A 258 -24.98 15.71 -34.29
C LEU A 258 -24.70 17.20 -34.48
N ASN A 259 -23.73 17.50 -35.35
CA ASN A 259 -23.70 18.69 -36.21
C ASN A 259 -22.93 18.39 -37.48
#